data_AF-A0A2N5K2H8-F1
#
_entry.id   AF-A0A2N5K2H8-F1
#
_cell.length_a   1.000
_cell.length_b   1.000
_cell.length_c   1.000
_cell.angle_alpha   90.00
_cell.angle_beta   90.00
_cell.angle_gamma   90.00
#
_symmetry.space_group_name_H-M   'P 1'
#
loop_
_entity.id
_entity.type
_entity.pdbx_description
1 polymer ?
#
loop_
_entity_poly.entity_id
_entity_poly.type
_entity_poly.pdbx_seq_one_letter_code
_entity_poly.pdbx_strand_id
1 'polypeptide(L)'
;MGCIPTKTLVASAEAIHTAKRGDVFGFSIGELEVNFGAIMERKNAVSGRIRENLTKALDTNEHIDVFRGEARFETGTRIRIGENVVEADKTIITAGSVPVVPDIPGLTEAGYLVNDTILELNELPERLVIIGGGVVGLEFGQVFARIGSHVTILQRSERILPRDDEEITEALTGYLREEGIDIRTRAVTRRVEQVHGRKVVVADIGGQEERLEADHILVAVGRGPNGLERMNLEAAGVQYTSRGIRVDNELRSTAPNIWAAGDVLGGPLYTHVAVYEAILAIENALSDAGRRMSFRAIPGAVFTDPEFGTVGLTEADARRLGHEVRVLKHPFRYVGRARAIADMRGFVKIVVDAHSGAILGAQALGPRAGEYIHEVTVAMNAEGSRLDPILDAIFIHPTLSEGVKAAAGQWLKWAPGAE
;
A
#
# COMPACT_ATOMS: atom_id res chain seq x y z
N MET A 1 -4.47 7.61 -11.34
CA MET A 1 -5.03 6.46 -10.60
C MET A 1 -4.06 6.04 -9.52
N GLY A 2 -4.52 5.38 -8.46
CA GLY A 2 -3.67 4.89 -7.37
C GLY A 2 -3.56 5.85 -6.18
N CYS A 3 -2.33 6.17 -5.76
CA CYS A 3 -2.05 6.74 -4.44
C CYS A 3 -2.67 8.12 -4.21
N ILE A 4 -2.34 9.12 -5.04
CA ILE A 4 -2.77 10.52 -4.81
C ILE A 4 -4.29 10.71 -4.74
N PRO A 5 -5.11 10.22 -5.71
CA PRO A 5 -6.56 10.37 -5.61
C PRO A 5 -7.10 9.72 -4.33
N THR A 6 -6.61 8.52 -3.98
CA THR A 6 -7.02 7.83 -2.75
C THR A 6 -6.66 8.63 -1.50
N LYS A 7 -5.43 9.15 -1.38
CA LYS A 7 -5.04 9.98 -0.22
C LYS A 7 -5.79 11.30 -0.16
N THR A 8 -6.19 11.83 -1.32
CA THR A 8 -7.05 13.01 -1.38
C THR A 8 -8.43 12.73 -0.78
N LEU A 9 -9.00 11.55 -1.05
CA LEU A 9 -10.26 11.09 -0.44
C LEU A 9 -10.11 10.77 1.05
N VAL A 10 -9.02 10.09 1.46
CA VAL A 10 -8.69 9.84 2.87
C VAL A 10 -8.67 11.14 3.66
N ALA A 11 -7.98 12.18 3.16
CA ALA A 11 -7.94 13.48 3.81
C ALA A 11 -9.32 14.14 3.95
N SER A 12 -10.20 14.00 2.95
CA SER A 12 -11.59 14.47 3.04
C SER A 12 -12.39 13.68 4.09
N ALA A 13 -12.25 12.36 4.11
CA ALA A 13 -12.90 11.49 5.09
C ALA A 13 -12.42 11.75 6.52
N GLU A 14 -11.13 12.01 6.73
CA GLU A 14 -10.53 12.38 8.01
C GLU A 14 -11.06 13.73 8.52
N ALA A 15 -11.22 14.72 7.64
CA ALA A 15 -11.83 16.00 8.01
C ALA A 15 -13.29 15.83 8.48
N ILE A 16 -14.07 15.00 7.78
CA ILE A 16 -15.45 14.66 8.18
C ILE A 16 -15.47 13.96 9.54
N HIS A 17 -14.60 12.97 9.74
CA HIS A 17 -14.51 12.24 11.00
C HIS A 17 -14.11 13.15 12.17
N THR A 18 -13.15 14.06 11.95
CA THR A 18 -12.72 15.05 12.95
C THR A 18 -13.86 16.00 13.31
N ALA A 19 -14.60 16.50 12.32
CA ALA A 19 -15.74 17.39 12.53
C ALA A 19 -16.84 16.72 13.38
N LYS A 20 -17.12 15.43 13.14
CA LYS A 20 -18.05 14.62 13.94
C LYS A 20 -17.61 14.40 15.39
N ARG A 21 -16.30 14.54 15.68
CA ARG A 21 -15.69 14.42 17.01
C ARG A 21 -15.39 15.76 17.66
N GLY A 22 -16.10 16.83 17.29
CA GLY A 22 -15.85 18.17 17.80
C GLY A 22 -15.94 18.29 19.33
N ASP A 23 -16.77 17.46 19.97
CA ASP A 23 -16.94 17.38 21.41
C ASP A 23 -15.64 17.02 22.14
N VAL A 24 -14.85 16.11 21.58
CA VAL A 24 -13.51 15.75 22.07
C VAL A 24 -12.57 16.96 22.10
N PHE A 25 -12.77 17.91 21.18
CA PHE A 25 -11.97 19.12 21.02
C PHE A 25 -12.66 20.37 21.61
N GLY A 26 -13.79 20.22 22.31
CA GLY A 26 -14.47 21.33 22.97
C GLY A 26 -15.26 22.25 22.04
N PHE A 27 -15.68 21.78 20.87
CA PHE A 27 -16.59 22.51 19.99
C PHE A 27 -17.78 21.64 19.56
N SER A 28 -18.80 22.27 19.00
CA SER A 28 -19.95 21.58 18.43
C SER A 28 -20.29 22.21 17.10
N ILE A 29 -20.75 21.38 16.17
CA ILE A 29 -21.29 21.80 14.89
C ILE A 29 -22.77 21.45 14.84
N GLY A 30 -23.53 22.15 13.99
CA GLY A 30 -24.89 21.73 13.65
C GLY A 30 -24.90 20.46 12.81
N GLU A 31 -25.90 20.33 11.94
CA GLU A 31 -25.95 19.25 10.96
C GLU A 31 -24.77 19.36 9.98
N LEU A 32 -24.03 18.26 9.80
CA LEU A 32 -22.91 18.17 8.87
C LEU A 32 -23.41 17.66 7.52
N GLU A 33 -23.57 18.55 6.55
CA GLU A 33 -23.89 18.18 5.17
C GLU A 33 -22.63 17.76 4.43
N VAL A 34 -22.63 16.54 3.86
CA VAL A 34 -21.50 15.99 3.09
C VAL A 34 -21.88 15.95 1.61
N ASN A 35 -21.19 16.73 0.79
CA ASN A 35 -21.36 16.73 -0.66
C ASN A 35 -20.34 15.80 -1.32
N PHE A 36 -20.77 14.59 -1.68
CA PHE A 36 -19.92 13.59 -2.35
C PHE A 36 -19.39 14.08 -3.70
N GLY A 37 -20.22 14.76 -4.50
CA GLY A 37 -19.80 15.33 -5.79
C GLY A 37 -18.63 16.30 -5.63
N ALA A 38 -18.70 17.22 -4.66
CA ALA A 38 -17.63 18.17 -4.37
C ALA A 38 -16.34 17.48 -3.88
N ILE A 39 -16.46 16.38 -3.12
CA ILE A 39 -15.30 15.55 -2.72
C ILE A 39 -14.62 14.94 -3.95
N MET A 40 -15.40 14.39 -4.87
CA MET A 40 -14.90 13.79 -6.11
C MET A 40 -14.29 14.85 -7.05
N GLU A 41 -14.90 16.03 -7.15
CA GLU A 41 -14.34 17.19 -7.87
C GLU A 41 -12.99 17.64 -7.29
N ARG A 42 -12.87 17.73 -5.96
CA ARG A 42 -11.59 18.03 -5.30
C ARG A 42 -10.52 16.99 -5.65
N LYS A 43 -10.86 15.69 -5.58
CA LYS A 43 -9.97 14.60 -5.99
C LYS A 43 -9.54 14.74 -7.46
N ASN A 44 -10.48 15.06 -8.34
CA ASN A 44 -10.24 15.26 -9.77
C ASN A 44 -9.29 16.43 -10.01
N ALA A 45 -9.51 17.57 -9.36
CA ALA A 45 -8.66 18.74 -9.48
C ALA A 45 -7.21 18.48 -9.01
N VAL A 46 -7.03 17.82 -7.86
CA VAL A 46 -5.69 17.48 -7.35
C VAL A 46 -4.96 16.53 -8.29
N SER A 47 -5.63 15.46 -8.72
CA SER A 47 -5.02 14.45 -9.59
C SER A 47 -4.78 14.96 -11.02
N GLY A 48 -5.70 15.76 -11.55
CA GLY A 48 -5.63 16.38 -12.87
C GLY A 48 -4.43 17.31 -12.98
N ARG A 49 -4.23 18.20 -12.01
CA ARG A 49 -3.09 19.13 -12.00
C ARG A 49 -1.75 18.41 -12.00
N ILE A 50 -1.61 17.32 -11.24
CA ILE A 50 -0.36 16.53 -11.22
C ILE A 50 -0.12 15.87 -12.58
N ARG A 51 -1.16 15.27 -13.17
CA ARG A 51 -1.07 14.65 -14.50
C ARG A 51 -0.67 15.67 -15.56
N GLU A 52 -1.34 16.82 -15.60
CA GLU A 52 -1.07 17.89 -16.56
C GLU A 52 0.38 18.39 -16.46
N ASN A 53 0.88 18.61 -15.24
CA ASN A 53 2.26 19.03 -15.02
C ASN A 53 3.26 17.97 -15.52
N LEU A 54 3.02 16.69 -15.25
CA LEU A 54 3.89 15.60 -15.70
C LEU A 54 3.86 15.45 -17.22
N THR A 55 2.66 15.45 -17.83
CA THR A 55 2.50 15.37 -19.28
C THR A 55 3.19 16.55 -19.97
N LYS A 56 2.99 17.77 -19.46
CA LYS A 56 3.67 18.96 -19.97
C LYS A 56 5.19 18.82 -19.87
N ALA A 57 5.71 18.39 -18.71
CA ALA A 57 7.15 18.24 -18.51
C ALA A 57 7.78 17.21 -19.47
N LEU A 58 7.05 16.13 -19.81
CA LEU A 58 7.50 15.14 -20.80
C LEU A 58 7.41 15.68 -22.23
N ASP A 59 6.27 16.26 -22.61
CA ASP A 59 6.02 16.73 -23.98
C ASP A 59 6.89 17.94 -24.37
N THR A 60 7.40 18.71 -23.40
CA THR A 60 8.29 19.86 -23.65
C THR A 60 9.77 19.55 -23.45
N ASN A 61 10.15 18.30 -23.15
CA ASN A 61 11.56 17.95 -22.93
C ASN A 61 12.25 17.65 -24.27
N GLU A 62 13.25 18.45 -24.63
CA GLU A 62 13.98 18.33 -25.90
C GLU A 62 14.83 17.04 -26.01
N HIS A 63 14.97 16.28 -24.93
CA HIS A 63 15.76 15.04 -24.87
C HIS A 63 14.89 13.79 -24.71
N ILE A 64 13.56 13.91 -24.75
CA ILE A 64 12.64 12.78 -24.56
C ILE A 64 11.61 12.76 -25.69
N ASP A 65 11.65 11.72 -26.52
CA ASP A 65 10.60 11.43 -27.48
C ASP A 65 9.48 10.60 -26.82
N VAL A 66 8.24 11.07 -26.91
CA VAL A 66 7.07 10.40 -26.28
C VAL A 66 6.19 9.73 -27.33
N PHE A 67 6.22 8.40 -27.36
CA PHE A 67 5.34 7.58 -28.19
C PHE A 67 4.11 7.14 -27.41
N ARG A 68 2.92 7.34 -27.99
CA ARG A 68 1.64 6.96 -27.38
C ARG A 68 1.05 5.76 -28.13
N GLY A 69 1.05 4.61 -27.48
CA GLY A 69 0.50 3.37 -28.04
C GLY A 69 0.94 2.15 -27.24
N GLU A 70 0.37 1.00 -27.56
CA GLU A 70 0.83 -0.27 -26.99
C GLU A 70 2.14 -0.69 -27.65
N ALA A 71 3.13 -1.02 -26.82
CA ALA A 71 4.47 -1.41 -27.23
C ALA A 71 4.64 -2.94 -27.19
N ARG A 72 5.23 -3.50 -28.25
CA ARG A 72 5.63 -4.91 -28.31
C ARG A 72 7.01 -5.07 -28.93
N PHE A 73 7.78 -6.02 -28.47
CA PHE A 73 9.08 -6.34 -29.05
C PHE A 73 8.91 -7.05 -30.40
N GLU A 74 9.71 -6.63 -31.39
CA GLU A 74 9.93 -7.38 -32.63
C GLU A 74 11.23 -8.18 -32.54
N THR A 75 12.24 -7.62 -31.87
CA THR A 75 13.53 -8.23 -31.56
C THR A 75 14.03 -7.69 -30.21
N GLY A 76 15.23 -8.10 -29.76
CA GLY A 76 15.86 -7.56 -28.55
C GLY A 76 16.19 -6.05 -28.59
N THR A 77 16.14 -5.41 -29.76
CA THR A 77 16.44 -3.97 -29.92
C THR A 77 15.34 -3.18 -30.62
N ARG A 78 14.36 -3.85 -31.25
CA ARG A 78 13.29 -3.20 -32.03
C ARG A 78 11.95 -3.34 -31.33
N ILE A 79 11.27 -2.22 -31.12
CA ILE A 79 9.99 -2.12 -30.43
C ILE A 79 8.97 -1.47 -31.38
N ARG A 80 7.86 -2.15 -31.61
CA ARG A 80 6.72 -1.62 -32.38
C ARG A 80 5.76 -0.90 -31.45
N ILE A 81 5.36 0.32 -31.82
CA ILE A 81 4.40 1.16 -31.09
C ILE A 81 3.40 1.73 -32.10
N GLY A 82 2.21 1.12 -32.20
CA GLY A 82 1.28 1.42 -33.29
C GLY A 82 1.93 1.15 -34.65
N GLU A 83 2.03 2.19 -35.49
CA GLU A 83 2.70 2.13 -36.80
C GLU A 83 4.23 2.33 -36.72
N ASN A 84 4.72 2.94 -35.64
CA ASN A 84 6.13 3.28 -35.46
C ASN A 84 6.96 2.07 -35.05
N VAL A 85 8.22 2.01 -35.50
CA VAL A 85 9.23 1.10 -34.97
C VAL A 85 10.38 1.93 -34.43
N VAL A 86 10.70 1.71 -33.16
CA VAL A 86 11.83 2.34 -32.48
C VAL A 86 12.92 1.30 -32.29
N GLU A 87 14.17 1.70 -32.54
CA GLU A 87 15.35 0.91 -32.24
C GLU A 87 16.07 1.50 -31.04
N ALA A 88 16.42 0.66 -30.06
CA ALA A 88 17.03 1.08 -28.80
C ALA A 88 18.19 0.17 -28.42
N ASP A 89 19.34 0.77 -28.10
CA ASP A 89 20.51 0.04 -27.60
C ASP A 89 20.23 -0.62 -26.24
N LYS A 90 19.47 0.06 -25.39
CA LYS A 90 19.11 -0.39 -24.03
C LYS A 90 17.63 -0.12 -23.77
N THR A 91 16.94 -1.06 -23.14
CA THR A 91 15.51 -0.95 -22.82
C THR A 91 15.27 -1.16 -21.32
N ILE A 92 14.37 -0.37 -20.72
CA ILE A 92 13.88 -0.60 -19.36
C ILE A 92 12.36 -0.78 -19.41
N ILE A 93 11.86 -1.92 -18.96
CA ILE A 93 10.43 -2.24 -18.94
C ILE A 93 9.83 -1.80 -17.59
N THR A 94 8.89 -0.85 -17.63
CA THR A 94 8.22 -0.27 -16.45
C THR A 94 6.69 -0.31 -16.57
N ALA A 95 6.14 -1.38 -17.13
CA ALA A 95 4.73 -1.48 -17.52
C ALA A 95 3.71 -1.50 -16.37
N GLY A 96 4.18 -1.57 -15.13
CA GLY A 96 3.35 -1.53 -13.93
C GLY A 96 2.51 -2.79 -13.71
N SER A 97 1.43 -2.64 -12.95
CA SER A 97 0.47 -3.69 -12.61
C SER A 97 -0.97 -3.28 -12.92
N VAL A 98 -1.87 -4.27 -12.96
CA VAL A 98 -3.32 -4.11 -13.06
C VAL A 98 -4.04 -4.83 -11.92
N PRO A 99 -5.28 -4.43 -11.56
CA PRO A 99 -6.09 -5.15 -10.57
C PRO A 99 -6.30 -6.60 -10.98
N VAL A 100 -6.18 -7.52 -10.01
CA VAL A 100 -6.58 -8.91 -10.21
C VAL A 100 -8.07 -9.03 -9.94
N VAL A 101 -8.80 -9.59 -10.91
CA VAL A 101 -10.22 -9.90 -10.78
C VAL A 101 -10.35 -11.42 -10.61
N PRO A 102 -10.88 -11.90 -9.47
CA PRO A 102 -11.05 -13.33 -9.25
C PRO A 102 -12.18 -13.88 -10.13
N ASP A 103 -12.05 -15.12 -10.56
CA ASP A 103 -13.10 -15.85 -11.26
C ASP A 103 -14.19 -16.26 -10.28
N ILE A 104 -15.13 -15.34 -10.03
CA ILE A 104 -16.31 -15.54 -9.17
C ILE A 104 -17.54 -15.57 -10.08
N PRO A 105 -18.31 -16.67 -10.08
CA PRO A 105 -19.53 -16.77 -10.89
C PRO A 105 -20.47 -15.58 -10.69
N GLY A 106 -20.89 -14.95 -11.79
CA GLY A 106 -21.83 -13.83 -11.80
C GLY A 106 -21.23 -12.45 -11.48
N LEU A 107 -19.95 -12.36 -11.08
CA LEU A 107 -19.31 -11.09 -10.70
C LEU A 107 -19.21 -10.12 -11.88
N THR A 108 -18.76 -10.62 -13.03
CA THR A 108 -18.60 -9.80 -14.24
C THR A 108 -19.95 -9.34 -14.77
N GLU A 109 -20.93 -10.24 -14.81
CA GLU A 109 -22.29 -9.96 -15.27
C GLU A 109 -23.01 -8.95 -14.37
N ALA A 110 -22.80 -9.04 -13.05
CA ALA A 110 -23.32 -8.09 -12.07
C ALA A 110 -22.66 -6.70 -12.15
N GLY A 111 -21.45 -6.62 -12.68
CA GLY A 111 -20.64 -5.42 -12.70
C GLY A 111 -19.98 -5.14 -11.36
N TYR A 112 -18.66 -4.94 -11.40
CA TYR A 112 -17.82 -4.65 -10.25
C TYR A 112 -16.99 -3.39 -10.46
N LEU A 113 -16.50 -2.84 -9.36
CA LEU A 113 -15.51 -1.81 -9.33
C LEU A 113 -14.15 -2.41 -8.98
N VAL A 114 -13.10 -1.75 -9.43
CA VAL A 114 -11.72 -1.93 -8.97
C VAL A 114 -11.22 -0.59 -8.44
N ASN A 115 -9.99 -0.53 -7.94
CA ASN A 115 -9.41 0.69 -7.38
C ASN A 115 -9.45 1.89 -8.35
N ASP A 116 -9.49 1.62 -9.65
CA ASP A 116 -9.51 2.61 -10.71
C ASP A 116 -10.91 3.16 -10.93
N THR A 117 -11.91 2.27 -11.10
CA THR A 117 -13.28 2.67 -11.42
C THR A 117 -14.08 3.19 -10.22
N ILE A 118 -13.70 2.84 -8.99
CA ILE A 118 -14.31 3.42 -7.78
C ILE A 118 -14.00 4.93 -7.64
N LEU A 119 -12.87 5.38 -8.20
CA LEU A 119 -12.46 6.79 -8.18
C LEU A 119 -13.21 7.67 -9.19
N GLU A 120 -14.13 7.07 -9.94
CA GLU A 120 -14.95 7.71 -10.97
C GLU A 120 -16.46 7.64 -10.64
N LEU A 121 -16.82 7.24 -9.41
CA LEU A 121 -18.21 7.27 -8.96
C LEU A 121 -18.74 8.71 -8.89
N ASN A 122 -19.97 8.90 -9.36
CA ASN A 122 -20.66 10.19 -9.29
C ASN A 122 -21.62 10.31 -8.10
N GLU A 123 -22.05 9.17 -7.56
CA GLU A 123 -22.97 9.08 -6.44
C GLU A 123 -22.38 8.19 -5.35
N LEU A 124 -22.71 8.51 -4.10
CA LEU A 124 -22.28 7.73 -2.94
C LEU A 124 -23.13 6.45 -2.88
N PRO A 125 -22.54 5.24 -2.92
CA PRO A 125 -23.28 4.01 -2.66
C PRO A 125 -23.87 4.03 -1.25
N GLU A 126 -25.13 3.61 -1.09
CA GLU A 126 -25.70 3.36 0.25
C GLU A 126 -25.03 2.13 0.86
N ARG A 127 -24.80 1.08 0.05
CA ARG A 127 -24.17 -0.19 0.45
C ARG A 127 -23.00 -0.54 -0.47
N LEU A 128 -21.82 -0.67 0.12
CA LEU A 128 -20.58 -1.05 -0.57
C LEU A 128 -20.03 -2.36 0.02
N VAL A 129 -19.99 -3.42 -0.79
CA VAL A 129 -19.31 -4.66 -0.43
C VAL A 129 -17.92 -4.67 -1.04
N ILE A 130 -16.89 -4.89 -0.22
CA ILE A 130 -15.49 -4.94 -0.64
C ILE A 130 -14.99 -6.38 -0.52
N ILE A 131 -14.49 -6.95 -1.62
CA ILE A 131 -13.87 -8.27 -1.64
C ILE A 131 -12.35 -8.07 -1.55
N GLY A 132 -11.79 -8.33 -0.36
CA GLY A 132 -10.36 -8.21 -0.06
C GLY A 132 -10.07 -7.21 1.06
N GLY A 133 -9.57 -7.72 2.19
CA GLY A 133 -9.11 -6.93 3.35
C GLY A 133 -7.62 -6.57 3.29
N GLY A 134 -7.14 -6.17 2.11
CA GLY A 134 -5.80 -5.63 1.89
C GLY A 134 -5.78 -4.09 1.96
N VAL A 135 -4.61 -3.48 1.73
CA VAL A 135 -4.41 -2.01 1.81
C VAL A 135 -5.51 -1.22 1.11
N VAL A 136 -5.78 -1.53 -0.17
CA VAL A 136 -6.79 -0.85 -0.98
C VAL A 136 -8.19 -0.99 -0.39
N GLY A 137 -8.56 -2.20 0.02
CA GLY A 137 -9.90 -2.47 0.56
C GLY A 137 -10.15 -1.78 1.89
N LEU A 138 -9.14 -1.70 2.76
CA LEU A 138 -9.26 -1.03 4.05
C LEU A 138 -9.34 0.50 3.91
N GLU A 139 -8.51 1.10 3.05
CA GLU A 139 -8.54 2.54 2.82
C GLU A 139 -9.87 2.99 2.22
N PHE A 140 -10.35 2.33 1.16
CA PHE A 140 -11.66 2.65 0.59
C PHE A 140 -12.78 2.33 1.59
N GLY A 141 -12.68 1.23 2.34
CA GLY A 141 -13.67 0.89 3.33
C GLY A 141 -13.89 1.99 4.36
N GLN A 142 -12.81 2.54 4.90
CA GLN A 142 -12.91 3.64 5.86
C GLN A 142 -13.33 4.96 5.22
N VAL A 143 -12.83 5.28 4.01
CA VAL A 143 -13.24 6.48 3.27
C VAL A 143 -14.76 6.50 3.06
N PHE A 144 -15.32 5.43 2.49
CA PHE A 144 -16.74 5.37 2.17
C PHE A 144 -17.61 5.31 3.44
N ALA A 145 -17.18 4.59 4.48
CA ALA A 145 -17.88 4.57 5.77
C ALA A 145 -17.96 5.97 6.42
N ARG A 146 -16.84 6.72 6.44
CA ARG A 146 -16.80 8.07 7.02
C ARG A 146 -17.65 9.08 6.25
N ILE A 147 -17.71 8.94 4.92
CA ILE A 147 -18.54 9.77 4.04
C ILE A 147 -20.03 9.44 4.23
N GLY A 148 -20.40 8.17 4.43
CA GLY A 148 -21.77 7.79 4.81
C GLY A 148 -22.28 6.44 4.29
N SER A 149 -21.47 5.66 3.56
CA SER A 149 -21.88 4.33 3.07
C SER A 149 -21.89 3.29 4.20
N HIS A 150 -22.78 2.30 4.11
CA HIS A 150 -22.67 1.05 4.83
C HIS A 150 -21.64 0.14 4.12
N VAL A 151 -20.54 -0.15 4.80
CA VAL A 151 -19.41 -0.90 4.21
C VAL A 151 -19.30 -2.28 4.85
N THR A 152 -19.23 -3.32 4.00
CA THR A 152 -18.88 -4.68 4.42
C THR A 152 -17.62 -5.14 3.69
N ILE A 153 -16.59 -5.56 4.43
CA ILE A 153 -15.33 -6.08 3.89
C ILE A 153 -15.28 -7.59 4.08
N LEU A 154 -15.21 -8.32 2.97
CA LEU A 154 -15.04 -9.77 2.94
C LEU A 154 -13.56 -10.10 2.76
N GLN A 155 -12.99 -10.79 3.74
CA GLN A 155 -11.61 -11.23 3.72
C GLN A 155 -11.56 -12.75 3.83
N ARG A 156 -10.96 -13.39 2.82
CA ARG A 156 -10.82 -14.86 2.78
C ARG A 156 -9.95 -15.41 3.91
N SER A 157 -8.88 -14.70 4.25
CA SER A 157 -7.97 -15.13 5.31
C SER A 157 -8.58 -14.94 6.69
N GLU A 158 -7.96 -15.52 7.70
CA GLU A 158 -8.36 -15.35 9.09
C GLU A 158 -8.27 -13.90 9.59
N ARG A 159 -7.40 -13.09 8.99
CA ARG A 159 -7.19 -11.69 9.35
C ARG A 159 -7.12 -10.79 8.11
N ILE A 160 -7.46 -9.52 8.29
CA ILE A 160 -7.06 -8.46 7.35
C ILE A 160 -5.54 -8.34 7.34
N LEU A 161 -4.96 -7.83 6.25
CA LEU A 161 -3.50 -7.66 6.11
C LEU A 161 -2.73 -8.93 6.57
N PRO A 162 -3.01 -10.12 6.00
CA PRO A 162 -2.56 -11.41 6.55
C PRO A 162 -1.04 -11.64 6.53
N ARG A 163 -0.27 -10.72 5.94
CA ARG A 163 1.20 -10.75 5.92
C ARG A 163 1.82 -9.92 7.03
N ASP A 164 1.01 -9.14 7.75
CA ASP A 164 1.45 -8.25 8.80
C ASP A 164 1.21 -8.87 10.18
N ASP A 165 1.95 -8.35 11.17
CA ASP A 165 1.89 -8.78 12.56
C ASP A 165 0.47 -8.78 13.14
N GLU A 166 0.17 -9.88 13.83
CA GLU A 166 -1.16 -10.19 14.34
C GLU A 166 -1.72 -9.09 15.23
N GLU A 167 -0.92 -8.60 16.16
CA GLU A 167 -1.35 -7.62 17.14
C GLU A 167 -1.74 -6.29 16.50
N ILE A 168 -1.05 -5.92 15.41
CA ILE A 168 -1.39 -4.73 14.60
C ILE A 168 -2.72 -4.95 13.87
N THR A 169 -2.86 -6.10 13.19
CA THR A 169 -4.05 -6.39 12.38
C THR A 169 -5.31 -6.52 13.22
N GLU A 170 -5.21 -7.08 14.42
CA GLU A 170 -6.32 -7.19 15.38
C GLU A 170 -6.74 -5.82 15.90
N ALA A 171 -5.78 -5.01 16.35
CA ALA A 171 -6.05 -3.66 16.83
C ALA A 171 -6.71 -2.79 15.75
N LEU A 172 -6.17 -2.81 14.51
CA LEU A 172 -6.75 -2.07 13.39
C LEU A 172 -8.17 -2.57 13.06
N THR A 173 -8.40 -3.88 13.06
CA THR A 173 -9.75 -4.45 12.87
C THR A 173 -10.73 -3.92 13.92
N GLY A 174 -10.30 -3.85 15.19
CA GLY A 174 -11.09 -3.28 16.28
C GLY A 174 -11.51 -1.83 16.01
N TYR A 175 -10.54 -0.96 15.71
CA TYR A 175 -10.81 0.46 15.44
C TYR A 175 -11.73 0.68 14.22
N LEU A 176 -11.53 -0.10 13.15
CA LEU A 176 -12.39 -0.01 11.96
C LEU A 176 -13.83 -0.47 12.24
N ARG A 177 -14.01 -1.51 13.08
CA ARG A 177 -15.35 -1.96 13.51
C ARG A 177 -16.04 -0.96 14.42
N GLU A 178 -15.30 -0.28 15.30
CA GLU A 178 -15.82 0.82 16.13
C GLU A 178 -16.37 1.98 15.28
N GLU A 179 -15.82 2.18 14.07
CA GLU A 179 -16.34 3.13 13.07
C GLU A 179 -17.52 2.58 12.24
N GLY A 180 -18.03 1.39 12.56
CA GLY A 180 -19.20 0.79 11.93
C GLY A 180 -18.93 0.00 10.64
N ILE A 181 -17.66 -0.28 10.33
CA ILE A 181 -17.29 -1.10 9.17
C ILE A 181 -17.49 -2.58 9.51
N ASP A 182 -18.30 -3.29 8.73
CA ASP A 182 -18.53 -4.73 8.92
C ASP A 182 -17.41 -5.56 8.28
N ILE A 183 -16.44 -6.01 9.09
CA ILE A 183 -15.31 -6.81 8.61
C ILE A 183 -15.57 -8.30 8.88
N ARG A 184 -15.75 -9.08 7.80
CA ARG A 184 -15.97 -10.54 7.82
C ARG A 184 -14.72 -11.27 7.33
N THR A 185 -14.00 -11.90 8.25
CA THR A 185 -12.84 -12.75 7.97
C THR A 185 -13.27 -14.21 7.74
N ARG A 186 -12.39 -15.04 7.18
CA ARG A 186 -12.73 -16.41 6.74
C ARG A 186 -13.95 -16.44 5.81
N ALA A 187 -14.16 -15.36 5.06
CA ALA A 187 -15.30 -15.17 4.18
C ALA A 187 -14.90 -15.52 2.73
N VAL A 188 -15.52 -16.54 2.16
CA VAL A 188 -15.28 -16.98 0.78
C VAL A 188 -16.48 -16.57 -0.07
N THR A 189 -16.32 -15.55 -0.90
CA THR A 189 -17.33 -15.20 -1.91
C THR A 189 -17.51 -16.35 -2.89
N ARG A 190 -18.74 -16.88 -2.99
CA ARG A 190 -19.07 -18.04 -3.84
C ARG A 190 -19.62 -17.64 -5.19
N ARG A 191 -20.48 -16.62 -5.21
CA ARG A 191 -21.13 -16.10 -6.42
C ARG A 191 -21.68 -14.70 -6.18
N VAL A 192 -21.96 -13.99 -7.26
CA VAL A 192 -22.70 -12.73 -7.25
C VAL A 192 -23.98 -12.92 -8.07
N GLU A 193 -25.10 -12.50 -7.53
CA GLU A 193 -26.41 -12.56 -8.18
C GLU A 193 -26.92 -11.14 -8.43
N GLN A 194 -27.82 -10.99 -9.41
CA GLN A 194 -28.63 -9.78 -9.57
C GLN A 194 -30.08 -10.11 -9.23
N VAL A 195 -30.62 -9.46 -8.20
CA VAL A 195 -31.97 -9.70 -7.70
C VAL A 195 -32.70 -8.35 -7.63
N HIS A 196 -33.79 -8.22 -8.40
CA HIS A 196 -34.58 -6.97 -8.50
C HIS A 196 -33.72 -5.71 -8.81
N GLY A 197 -32.70 -5.86 -9.66
CA GLY A 197 -31.79 -4.76 -10.03
C GLY A 197 -30.72 -4.41 -8.99
N ARG A 198 -30.67 -5.11 -7.84
CA ARG A 198 -29.61 -5.00 -6.84
C ARG A 198 -28.61 -6.13 -6.98
N LYS A 199 -27.34 -5.85 -6.65
CA LYS A 199 -26.29 -6.88 -6.60
C LYS A 199 -26.36 -7.59 -5.25
N VAL A 200 -26.25 -8.90 -5.26
CA VAL A 200 -26.23 -9.72 -4.05
C VAL A 200 -24.97 -10.57 -4.05
N VAL A 201 -24.08 -10.30 -3.11
CA VAL A 201 -22.86 -11.09 -2.89
C VAL A 201 -23.22 -12.25 -1.99
N VAL A 202 -23.05 -13.48 -2.48
CA VAL A 202 -23.25 -14.69 -1.69
C VAL A 202 -21.90 -15.21 -1.24
N ALA A 203 -21.71 -15.29 0.08
CA ALA A 203 -20.45 -15.69 0.69
C ALA A 203 -20.66 -16.80 1.72
N ASP A 204 -19.69 -17.71 1.79
CA ASP A 204 -19.56 -18.67 2.88
C ASP A 204 -18.72 -18.04 3.98
N ILE A 205 -19.34 -17.81 5.14
CA ILE A 205 -18.73 -17.17 6.30
C ILE A 205 -18.84 -18.15 7.46
N GLY A 206 -17.71 -18.72 7.87
CA GLY A 206 -17.68 -19.70 8.98
C GLY A 206 -18.50 -20.96 8.71
N GLY A 207 -18.67 -21.37 7.43
CA GLY A 207 -19.45 -22.54 7.04
C GLY A 207 -20.95 -22.26 6.83
N GLN A 208 -21.38 -21.00 6.93
CA GLN A 208 -22.76 -20.59 6.67
C GLN A 208 -22.85 -19.71 5.43
N GLU A 209 -23.83 -19.96 4.57
CA GLU A 209 -24.09 -19.09 3.41
C GLU A 209 -24.82 -17.83 3.88
N GLU A 210 -24.18 -16.68 3.69
CA GLU A 210 -24.76 -15.35 3.92
C GLU A 210 -24.96 -14.63 2.58
N ARG A 211 -26.01 -13.78 2.52
CA ARG A 211 -26.37 -12.98 1.35
C ARG A 211 -26.26 -11.50 1.71
N LEU A 212 -25.44 -10.77 0.97
CA LEU A 212 -25.13 -9.37 1.23
C LEU A 212 -25.58 -8.51 0.04
N GLU A 213 -26.56 -7.64 0.26
CA GLU A 213 -27.00 -6.69 -0.77
C GLU A 213 -26.00 -5.54 -0.91
N ALA A 214 -25.75 -5.12 -2.15
CA ALA A 214 -24.82 -4.05 -2.46
C ALA A 214 -25.30 -3.23 -3.67
N ASP A 215 -25.06 -1.92 -3.62
CA ASP A 215 -25.17 -1.06 -4.80
C ASP A 215 -23.91 -1.21 -5.67
N HIS A 216 -22.76 -1.28 -5.00
CA HIS A 216 -21.47 -1.49 -5.63
C HIS A 216 -20.65 -2.58 -4.91
N ILE A 217 -19.89 -3.32 -5.72
CA ILE A 217 -18.94 -4.31 -5.26
C ILE A 217 -17.55 -3.80 -5.65
N LEU A 218 -16.65 -3.61 -4.70
CA LEU A 218 -15.24 -3.31 -4.96
C LEU A 218 -14.41 -4.58 -4.86
N VAL A 219 -13.68 -4.91 -5.92
CA VAL A 219 -12.70 -5.99 -5.93
C VAL A 219 -11.32 -5.41 -5.58
N ALA A 220 -10.79 -5.84 -4.43
CA ALA A 220 -9.52 -5.37 -3.86
C ALA A 220 -8.63 -6.55 -3.42
N VAL A 221 -8.59 -7.63 -4.22
CA VAL A 221 -7.89 -8.88 -3.87
C VAL A 221 -6.39 -8.88 -4.20
N GLY A 222 -5.89 -7.83 -4.86
CA GLY A 222 -4.48 -7.68 -5.22
C GLY A 222 -4.29 -7.14 -6.62
N ARG A 223 -3.03 -7.13 -7.07
CA ARG A 223 -2.61 -6.66 -8.40
C ARG A 223 -1.62 -7.66 -9.00
N GLY A 224 -1.58 -7.71 -10.33
CA GLY A 224 -0.67 -8.56 -11.11
C GLY A 224 0.05 -7.76 -12.19
N PRO A 225 1.17 -8.27 -12.73
CA PRO A 225 1.96 -7.55 -13.73
C PRO A 225 1.13 -7.25 -14.98
N ASN A 226 1.29 -6.06 -15.53
CA ASN A 226 0.47 -5.59 -16.65
C ASN A 226 1.03 -6.08 -17.99
N GLY A 227 0.19 -6.75 -18.79
CA GLY A 227 0.38 -6.88 -20.23
C GLY A 227 1.55 -7.76 -20.70
N LEU A 228 2.09 -8.63 -19.86
CA LEU A 228 3.25 -9.48 -20.20
C LEU A 228 3.06 -10.25 -21.53
N GLU A 229 1.88 -10.87 -21.71
CA GLU A 229 1.55 -11.66 -22.91
C GLU A 229 1.42 -10.80 -24.18
N ARG A 230 1.13 -9.49 -24.05
CA ARG A 230 0.97 -8.57 -25.18
C ARG A 230 2.27 -7.93 -25.64
N MET A 231 3.31 -7.97 -24.79
CA MET A 231 4.62 -7.36 -25.08
C MET A 231 5.51 -8.19 -26.00
N ASN A 232 5.19 -9.46 -26.25
CA ASN A 232 6.02 -10.38 -27.05
C ASN A 232 7.47 -10.49 -26.53
N LEU A 233 7.61 -10.65 -25.21
CA LEU A 233 8.90 -10.66 -24.49
C LEU A 233 9.85 -11.75 -24.99
N GLU A 234 9.32 -12.85 -25.52
CA GLU A 234 10.06 -13.96 -26.10
C GLU A 234 10.89 -13.52 -27.31
N ALA A 235 10.37 -12.63 -28.16
CA ALA A 235 11.10 -12.09 -29.31
C ALA A 235 12.32 -11.26 -28.90
N ALA A 236 12.33 -10.76 -27.67
CA ALA A 236 13.44 -10.04 -27.08
C ALA A 236 14.35 -10.92 -26.20
N GLY A 237 14.05 -12.21 -26.03
CA GLY A 237 14.82 -13.10 -25.15
C GLY A 237 14.60 -12.85 -23.65
N VAL A 238 13.48 -12.22 -23.29
CA VAL A 238 13.14 -11.88 -21.90
C VAL A 238 12.27 -12.98 -21.29
N GLN A 239 12.75 -13.62 -20.21
CA GLN A 239 11.98 -14.60 -19.44
C GLN A 239 11.02 -13.91 -18.47
N TYR A 240 9.80 -14.41 -18.41
CA TYR A 240 8.78 -13.98 -17.45
C TYR A 240 7.92 -15.16 -17.01
N THR A 241 7.14 -14.93 -15.97
CA THR A 241 6.09 -15.85 -15.51
C THR A 241 4.80 -15.06 -15.33
N SER A 242 3.70 -15.73 -15.00
CA SER A 242 2.46 -15.05 -14.58
C SER A 242 2.64 -14.15 -13.35
N ARG A 243 3.75 -14.29 -12.62
CA ARG A 243 4.08 -13.43 -11.47
C ARG A 243 4.87 -12.19 -11.85
N GLY A 244 5.54 -12.15 -13.00
CA GLY A 244 6.35 -10.99 -13.40
C GLY A 244 7.55 -11.34 -14.28
N ILE A 245 8.25 -10.30 -14.73
CA ILE A 245 9.51 -10.42 -15.48
C ILE A 245 10.62 -10.89 -14.53
N ARG A 246 11.44 -11.85 -14.98
CA ARG A 246 12.59 -12.33 -14.22
C ARG A 246 13.77 -11.39 -14.42
N VAL A 247 14.31 -10.90 -13.31
CA VAL A 247 15.54 -10.11 -13.28
C VAL A 247 16.53 -10.65 -12.26
N ASP A 248 17.80 -10.28 -12.40
CA ASP A 248 18.82 -10.46 -11.37
C ASP A 248 18.80 -9.33 -10.33
N ASN A 249 19.77 -9.31 -9.41
CA ASN A 249 19.84 -8.29 -8.35
C ASN A 249 20.24 -6.91 -8.86
N GLU A 250 20.71 -6.79 -10.11
CA GLU A 250 21.00 -5.52 -10.80
C GLU A 250 19.82 -5.06 -11.66
N LEU A 251 18.67 -5.75 -11.56
CA LEU A 251 17.44 -5.54 -12.32
C LEU A 251 17.58 -5.85 -13.82
N ARG A 252 18.63 -6.57 -14.21
CA ARG A 252 18.85 -7.00 -15.59
C ARG A 252 18.02 -8.24 -15.88
N SER A 253 17.32 -8.24 -17.01
CA SER A 253 16.55 -9.41 -17.47
C SER A 253 17.48 -10.50 -18.03
N THR A 254 16.90 -11.57 -18.56
CA THR A 254 17.68 -12.59 -19.29
C THR A 254 18.26 -12.11 -20.61
N ALA A 255 17.76 -11.00 -21.15
CA ALA A 255 18.37 -10.30 -22.28
C ALA A 255 19.36 -9.24 -21.77
N PRO A 256 20.63 -9.23 -22.26
CA PRO A 256 21.70 -8.44 -21.66
C PRO A 256 21.53 -6.92 -21.81
N ASN A 257 20.70 -6.48 -22.75
CA ASN A 257 20.41 -5.08 -23.04
C ASN A 257 19.02 -4.62 -22.53
N ILE A 258 18.35 -5.44 -21.71
CA ILE A 258 17.01 -5.16 -21.21
C ILE A 258 16.95 -5.31 -19.69
N TRP A 259 16.45 -4.28 -19.03
CA TRP A 259 16.16 -4.24 -17.60
C TRP A 259 14.65 -4.14 -17.37
N ALA A 260 14.21 -4.41 -16.15
CA ALA A 260 12.82 -4.19 -15.76
C ALA A 260 12.73 -3.67 -14.32
N ALA A 261 11.77 -2.80 -14.06
CA ALA A 261 11.59 -2.16 -12.76
C ALA A 261 10.11 -1.90 -12.45
N GLY A 262 9.80 -1.84 -11.16
CA GLY A 262 8.47 -1.61 -10.63
C GLY A 262 7.59 -2.85 -10.64
N ASP A 263 6.28 -2.62 -10.52
CA ASP A 263 5.28 -3.65 -10.32
C ASP A 263 5.26 -4.78 -11.38
N VAL A 264 5.83 -4.56 -12.57
CA VAL A 264 5.95 -5.57 -13.63
C VAL A 264 6.81 -6.78 -13.21
N LEU A 265 7.63 -6.61 -12.16
CA LEU A 265 8.45 -7.66 -11.56
C LEU A 265 7.63 -8.58 -10.63
N GLY A 266 6.47 -8.14 -10.14
CA GLY A 266 5.65 -8.88 -9.17
C GLY A 266 6.19 -8.91 -7.74
N GLY A 267 7.18 -8.08 -7.44
CA GLY A 267 7.74 -7.88 -6.10
C GLY A 267 6.85 -7.01 -5.20
N PRO A 268 7.45 -6.27 -4.25
CA PRO A 268 6.73 -5.27 -3.44
C PRO A 268 6.13 -4.17 -4.31
N LEU A 269 4.79 -4.10 -4.36
CA LEU A 269 4.05 -3.20 -5.27
C LEU A 269 3.86 -1.82 -4.65
N TYR A 270 4.95 -1.05 -4.58
CA TYR A 270 4.96 0.31 -4.04
C TYR A 270 5.60 1.29 -5.01
N THR A 271 5.03 2.50 -5.13
CA THR A 271 5.57 3.56 -5.98
C THR A 271 7.03 3.90 -5.65
N HIS A 272 7.39 3.99 -4.36
CA HIS A 272 8.77 4.30 -3.96
C HIS A 272 9.74 3.14 -4.25
N VAL A 273 9.27 1.89 -4.25
CA VAL A 273 10.07 0.75 -4.71
C VAL A 273 10.29 0.84 -6.21
N ALA A 274 9.24 1.10 -6.99
CA ALA A 274 9.36 1.26 -8.45
C ALA A 274 10.30 2.41 -8.84
N VAL A 275 10.27 3.54 -8.11
CA VAL A 275 11.20 4.66 -8.33
C VAL A 275 12.64 4.25 -8.00
N TYR A 276 12.86 3.60 -6.85
CA TYR A 276 14.18 3.12 -6.45
C TYR A 276 14.76 2.11 -7.46
N GLU A 277 13.94 1.14 -7.88
CA GLU A 277 14.29 0.15 -8.89
C GLU A 277 14.60 0.81 -10.24
N ALA A 278 13.79 1.78 -10.68
CA ALA A 278 14.02 2.48 -11.94
C ALA A 278 15.36 3.24 -11.93
N ILE A 279 15.68 3.96 -10.85
CA ILE A 279 16.97 4.66 -10.72
C ILE A 279 18.13 3.66 -10.79
N LEU A 280 18.03 2.54 -10.06
CA LEU A 280 19.07 1.51 -10.06
C LEU A 280 19.23 0.87 -11.45
N ALA A 281 18.12 0.54 -12.12
CA ALA A 281 18.13 0.00 -13.48
C ALA A 281 18.73 1.01 -14.48
N ILE A 282 18.43 2.30 -14.37
CA ILE A 282 19.00 3.35 -15.23
C ILE A 282 20.51 3.45 -15.03
N GLU A 283 20.99 3.50 -13.80
CA GLU A 283 22.44 3.59 -13.52
C GLU A 283 23.20 2.34 -13.98
N ASN A 284 22.63 1.15 -13.76
CA ASN A 284 23.21 -0.10 -14.25
C ASN A 284 23.18 -0.17 -15.78
N ALA A 285 22.08 0.28 -16.40
CA ALA A 285 21.97 0.30 -17.85
C ALA A 285 22.96 1.30 -18.45
N LEU A 286 23.08 2.53 -17.95
CA LEU A 286 23.88 3.57 -18.61
C LEU A 286 25.37 3.53 -18.25
N SER A 287 25.72 3.10 -17.04
CA SER A 287 27.09 3.25 -16.50
C SER A 287 27.71 1.97 -15.99
N ASP A 288 27.05 0.81 -16.14
CA ASP A 288 27.52 -0.48 -15.62
C ASP A 288 27.92 -0.40 -14.13
N ALA A 289 27.15 0.37 -13.35
CA ALA A 289 27.47 0.72 -11.96
C ALA A 289 27.49 -0.48 -11.00
N GLY A 290 26.97 -1.65 -11.41
CA GLY A 290 26.94 -2.87 -10.60
C GLY A 290 26.14 -2.73 -9.30
N ARG A 291 25.18 -1.80 -9.27
CA ARG A 291 24.37 -1.54 -8.07
C ARG A 291 23.36 -2.65 -7.90
N ARG A 292 23.27 -3.16 -6.67
CA ARG A 292 22.39 -4.27 -6.32
C ARG A 292 21.24 -3.81 -5.46
N MET A 293 20.04 -4.29 -5.77
CA MET A 293 18.85 -4.01 -5.00
C MET A 293 18.93 -4.64 -3.60
N SER A 294 18.49 -3.91 -2.58
CA SER A 294 18.31 -4.41 -1.21
C SER A 294 16.84 -4.36 -0.80
N PHE A 295 16.27 -5.52 -0.50
CA PHE A 295 14.90 -5.65 0.01
C PHE A 295 14.81 -5.53 1.54
N ARG A 296 15.92 -5.19 2.20
CA ARG A 296 16.03 -5.25 3.66
C ARG A 296 15.08 -4.28 4.37
N ALA A 297 15.01 -3.05 3.88
CA ALA A 297 14.36 -1.94 4.56
C ALA A 297 13.39 -1.24 3.60
N ILE A 298 12.43 -2.01 3.06
CA ILE A 298 11.35 -1.48 2.24
C ILE A 298 10.24 -1.01 3.19
N PRO A 299 9.97 0.32 3.28
CA PRO A 299 8.85 0.80 4.06
C PRO A 299 7.53 0.57 3.32
N GLY A 300 6.44 0.47 4.07
CA GLY A 300 5.08 0.43 3.57
C GLY A 300 4.14 1.15 4.53
N ALA A 301 2.99 1.59 4.03
CA ALA A 301 1.96 2.19 4.85
C ALA A 301 0.55 1.82 4.36
N VAL A 302 -0.37 1.70 5.30
CA VAL A 302 -1.82 1.66 5.08
C VAL A 302 -2.39 2.93 5.69
N PHE A 303 -3.01 3.76 4.84
CA PHE A 303 -3.48 5.09 5.22
C PHE A 303 -4.94 5.04 5.69
N THR A 304 -5.24 4.05 6.52
CA THR A 304 -6.38 4.09 7.44
C THR A 304 -6.08 5.07 8.57
N ASP A 305 -7.06 5.28 9.44
CA ASP A 305 -6.93 6.07 10.66
C ASP A 305 -7.39 5.23 11.86
N PRO A 306 -6.46 4.79 12.75
CA PRO A 306 -5.05 5.15 12.77
C PRO A 306 -4.29 4.55 11.57
N GLU A 307 -3.23 5.25 11.15
CA GLU A 307 -2.35 4.77 10.09
C GLU A 307 -1.55 3.56 10.57
N PHE A 308 -1.18 2.70 9.62
CA PHE A 308 -0.28 1.59 9.87
C PHE A 308 0.97 1.73 8.99
N GLY A 309 2.14 1.96 9.62
CA GLY A 309 3.44 1.96 8.97
C GLY A 309 4.22 0.67 9.26
N THR A 310 4.96 0.15 8.29
CA THR A 310 5.78 -1.06 8.41
C THR A 310 7.10 -0.95 7.67
N VAL A 311 8.14 -1.62 8.16
CA VAL A 311 9.43 -1.81 7.45
C VAL A 311 10.07 -3.12 7.91
N GLY A 312 10.64 -3.88 6.96
CA GLY A 312 11.39 -5.09 7.29
C GLY A 312 10.50 -6.26 7.72
N LEU A 313 11.03 -7.10 8.62
CA LEU A 313 10.38 -8.33 9.06
C LEU A 313 9.38 -8.12 10.20
N THR A 314 8.28 -8.88 10.18
CA THR A 314 7.43 -9.07 11.35
C THR A 314 8.16 -9.93 12.40
N GLU A 315 7.65 -9.95 13.64
CA GLU A 315 8.20 -10.85 14.67
C GLU A 315 8.09 -12.32 14.23
N ALA A 316 6.94 -12.71 13.69
CA ALA A 316 6.70 -14.08 13.24
C ALA A 316 7.63 -14.47 12.09
N ASP A 317 7.85 -13.59 11.11
CA ASP A 317 8.75 -13.85 9.99
C ASP A 317 10.22 -13.93 10.46
N ALA A 318 10.65 -13.03 11.35
CA ALA A 318 12.00 -13.06 11.91
C ALA A 318 12.28 -14.37 12.66
N ARG A 319 11.34 -14.81 13.50
CA ARG A 319 11.45 -16.11 14.19
C ARG A 319 11.43 -17.28 13.21
N ARG A 320 10.57 -17.26 12.18
CA ARG A 320 10.51 -18.29 11.14
C ARG A 320 11.82 -18.41 10.35
N LEU A 321 12.54 -17.30 10.17
CA LEU A 321 13.85 -17.25 9.54
C LEU A 321 15.01 -17.66 10.48
N GLY A 322 14.71 -18.04 11.73
CA GLY A 322 15.69 -18.57 12.67
C GLY A 322 16.39 -17.52 13.53
N HIS A 323 15.93 -16.25 13.53
CA HIS A 323 16.47 -15.24 14.41
C HIS A 323 16.01 -15.45 15.86
N GLU A 324 16.94 -15.32 16.81
CA GLU A 324 16.57 -15.03 18.19
C GLU A 324 16.21 -13.54 18.28
N VAL A 325 14.98 -13.21 18.68
CA VAL A 325 14.47 -11.84 18.60
C VAL A 325 14.18 -11.24 19.97
N ARG A 326 14.47 -9.94 20.11
CA ARG A 326 13.93 -9.06 21.14
C ARG A 326 12.86 -8.16 20.53
N VAL A 327 11.76 -8.01 21.24
CA VAL A 327 10.64 -7.16 20.83
C VAL A 327 10.60 -5.94 21.72
N LEU A 328 10.67 -4.76 21.10
CA LEU A 328 10.61 -3.49 21.78
C LEU A 328 9.27 -2.83 21.44
N LYS A 329 8.43 -2.54 22.43
CA LYS A 329 7.06 -2.10 22.16
C LYS A 329 6.61 -0.93 23.04
N HIS A 330 6.20 0.17 22.43
CA HIS A 330 5.74 1.35 23.15
C HIS A 330 4.34 1.80 22.73
N PRO A 331 3.33 1.72 23.63
CA PRO A 331 1.97 2.21 23.36
C PRO A 331 1.84 3.73 23.24
N PHE A 332 1.02 4.22 22.29
CA PHE A 332 0.81 5.66 22.09
C PHE A 332 0.11 6.36 23.25
N ARG A 333 -0.61 5.64 24.12
CA ARG A 333 -1.17 6.19 25.37
C ARG A 333 -0.11 6.75 26.34
N TYR A 334 1.17 6.42 26.15
CA TYR A 334 2.28 6.97 26.93
C TYR A 334 3.04 8.09 26.21
N VAL A 335 2.68 8.43 24.97
CA VAL A 335 3.30 9.50 24.19
C VAL A 335 2.53 10.81 24.43
N GLY A 336 3.24 11.85 24.87
CA GLY A 336 2.63 13.14 25.22
C GLY A 336 1.86 13.78 24.06
N ARG A 337 2.43 13.75 22.85
CA ARG A 337 1.77 14.31 21.66
C ARG A 337 0.47 13.58 21.30
N ALA A 338 0.44 12.26 21.42
CA ALA A 338 -0.75 11.44 21.15
C ALA A 338 -1.93 11.83 22.07
N ARG A 339 -1.63 12.09 23.35
CA ARG A 339 -2.63 12.63 24.30
C ARG A 339 -3.12 14.02 23.89
N ALA A 340 -2.20 14.90 23.50
CA ALA A 340 -2.53 16.29 23.15
C ALA A 340 -3.44 16.40 21.91
N ILE A 341 -3.38 15.44 21.00
CA ILE A 341 -4.24 15.39 19.80
C ILE A 341 -5.48 14.49 19.98
N ALA A 342 -5.70 13.97 21.19
CA ALA A 342 -6.79 13.04 21.52
C ALA A 342 -6.85 11.79 20.63
N ASP A 343 -5.68 11.26 20.26
CA ASP A 343 -5.54 9.99 19.56
C ASP A 343 -4.39 9.17 20.17
N MET A 344 -4.75 8.22 21.03
CA MET A 344 -3.83 7.34 21.74
C MET A 344 -3.85 5.90 21.20
N ARG A 345 -4.53 5.67 20.07
CA ARG A 345 -4.71 4.34 19.50
C ARG A 345 -3.37 3.75 19.04
N GLY A 346 -3.20 2.46 19.29
CA GLY A 346 -2.07 1.67 18.80
C GLY A 346 -0.74 1.86 19.55
N PHE A 347 0.35 1.52 18.87
CA PHE A 347 1.70 1.38 19.44
C PHE A 347 2.77 1.32 18.34
N VAL A 348 4.03 1.51 18.74
CA VAL A 348 5.22 1.18 17.94
C VAL A 348 5.80 -0.15 18.43
N LYS A 349 6.17 -1.05 17.52
CA LYS A 349 6.82 -2.34 17.76
C LYS A 349 8.07 -2.45 16.88
N ILE A 350 9.23 -2.68 17.48
CA ILE A 350 10.52 -2.88 16.79
C ILE A 350 11.02 -4.28 17.12
N VAL A 351 11.44 -5.02 16.08
CA VAL A 351 11.99 -6.37 16.17
C VAL A 351 13.50 -6.29 15.93
N VAL A 352 14.27 -6.79 16.88
CA VAL A 352 15.73 -6.71 16.89
C VAL A 352 16.31 -8.11 17.07
N ASP A 353 17.39 -8.41 16.36
CA ASP A 353 18.18 -9.61 16.57
C ASP A 353 18.88 -9.56 17.94
N ALA A 354 18.66 -10.58 18.77
CA ALA A 354 19.08 -10.59 20.17
C ALA A 354 20.60 -10.60 20.36
N HIS A 355 21.35 -11.13 19.38
CA HIS A 355 22.81 -11.26 19.48
C HIS A 355 23.52 -10.05 18.88
N SER A 356 23.16 -9.69 17.65
CA SER A 356 23.82 -8.61 16.91
C SER A 356 23.30 -7.22 17.29
N GLY A 357 22.06 -7.13 17.82
CA GLY A 357 21.38 -5.85 18.03
C GLY A 357 20.94 -5.18 16.73
N ALA A 358 20.97 -5.90 15.60
CA ALA A 358 20.50 -5.41 14.32
C ALA A 358 18.96 -5.34 14.29
N ILE A 359 18.42 -4.23 13.81
CA ILE A 359 17.00 -4.07 13.53
C ILE A 359 16.63 -5.00 12.37
N LEU A 360 15.66 -5.87 12.62
CA LEU A 360 15.10 -6.81 11.65
C LEU A 360 13.85 -6.24 10.99
N GLY A 361 13.08 -5.45 11.73
CA GLY A 361 11.92 -4.74 11.22
C GLY A 361 11.22 -3.91 12.29
N ALA A 362 10.23 -3.12 11.88
CA ALA A 362 9.37 -2.38 12.77
C ALA A 362 7.99 -2.16 12.16
N GLN A 363 7.01 -2.01 13.03
CA GLN A 363 5.64 -1.71 12.69
C GLN A 363 5.08 -0.70 13.68
N ALA A 364 4.27 0.22 13.18
CA ALA A 364 3.62 1.23 13.98
C ALA A 364 2.16 1.36 13.56
N LEU A 365 1.25 1.25 14.52
CA LEU A 365 -0.16 1.59 14.34
C LEU A 365 -0.44 2.82 15.19
N GLY A 366 -0.83 3.92 14.58
CA GLY A 366 -1.07 5.17 15.29
C GLY A 366 -1.27 6.36 14.35
N PRO A 367 -1.55 7.56 14.90
CA PRO A 367 -1.68 8.76 14.09
C PRO A 367 -0.39 9.00 13.31
N ARG A 368 -0.48 9.20 11.99
CA ARG A 368 0.68 9.53 11.12
C ARG A 368 1.80 8.49 11.11
N ALA A 369 1.48 7.20 11.31
CA ALA A 369 2.47 6.12 11.35
C ALA A 369 3.29 5.96 10.07
N GLY A 370 2.73 6.32 8.90
CA GLY A 370 3.48 6.32 7.65
C GLY A 370 4.63 7.33 7.61
N GLU A 371 4.58 8.38 8.44
CA GLU A 371 5.59 9.43 8.44
C GLU A 371 6.84 9.05 9.25
N TYR A 372 6.66 8.61 10.50
CA TYR A 372 7.80 8.35 11.40
C TYR A 372 8.38 6.94 11.27
N ILE A 373 7.72 6.00 10.57
CA ILE A 373 8.33 4.69 10.25
C ILE A 373 9.62 4.83 9.42
N HIS A 374 9.76 5.95 8.71
CA HIS A 374 10.97 6.29 7.98
C HIS A 374 12.20 6.45 8.87
N GLU A 375 12.05 6.79 10.16
CA GLU A 375 13.17 6.86 11.11
C GLU A 375 13.84 5.49 11.28
N VAL A 376 13.02 4.43 11.44
CA VAL A 376 13.52 3.06 11.51
C VAL A 376 14.05 2.60 10.16
N THR A 377 13.40 3.01 9.06
CA THR A 377 13.87 2.71 7.69
C THR A 377 15.29 3.25 7.45
N VAL A 378 15.57 4.48 7.86
CA VAL A 378 16.91 5.08 7.75
C VAL A 378 17.89 4.33 8.65
N ALA A 379 17.53 4.05 9.91
CA ALA A 379 18.38 3.29 10.82
C ALA A 379 18.72 1.88 10.30
N MET A 380 17.76 1.20 9.66
CA MET A 380 17.99 -0.11 9.03
C MET A 380 18.94 -0.04 7.83
N ASN A 381 18.96 1.08 7.10
CA ASN A 381 19.88 1.29 5.97
C ASN A 381 21.25 1.83 6.40
N ALA A 382 21.40 2.29 7.65
CA ALA A 382 22.68 2.66 8.21
C ALA A 382 23.58 1.45 8.46
N GLU A 383 24.89 1.70 8.59
CA GLU A 383 25.87 0.66 8.86
C GLU A 383 25.53 -0.12 10.15
N GLY A 384 25.58 -1.45 10.07
CA GLY A 384 25.23 -2.35 11.17
C GLY A 384 23.72 -2.39 11.52
N SER A 385 22.90 -1.49 10.97
CA SER A 385 21.45 -1.43 11.13
C SER A 385 21.00 -1.44 12.58
N ARG A 386 21.68 -0.65 13.40
CA ARG A 386 21.51 -0.66 14.85
C ARG A 386 20.52 0.40 15.30
N LEU A 387 20.13 0.31 16.56
CA LEU A 387 19.28 1.31 17.20
C LEU A 387 20.02 2.59 17.60
N ASP A 388 21.36 2.57 17.63
CA ASP A 388 22.19 3.67 18.11
C ASP A 388 21.85 5.03 17.44
N PRO A 389 21.66 5.13 16.10
CA PRO A 389 21.24 6.39 15.47
C PRO A 389 19.91 6.95 16.02
N ILE A 390 18.98 6.08 16.42
CA ILE A 390 17.71 6.49 17.05
C ILE A 390 17.95 6.84 18.52
N LEU A 391 18.76 6.06 19.25
CA LEU A 391 19.04 6.22 20.68
C LEU A 391 19.90 7.46 20.99
N ASP A 392 20.76 7.87 20.08
CA ASP A 392 21.66 9.03 20.27
C ASP A 392 21.04 10.33 19.75
N ALA A 393 20.05 10.24 18.85
CA ALA A 393 19.39 11.42 18.30
C ALA A 393 18.55 12.18 19.35
N ILE A 394 18.60 13.51 19.28
CA ILE A 394 17.74 14.40 20.08
C ILE A 394 16.40 14.57 19.35
N PHE A 395 15.30 14.15 19.98
CA PHE A 395 13.95 14.26 19.42
C PHE A 395 13.29 15.56 19.89
N ILE A 396 12.56 16.22 18.99
CA ILE A 396 11.71 17.36 19.34
C ILE A 396 10.63 16.89 20.33
N HIS A 397 10.31 17.68 21.35
CA HIS A 397 9.25 17.38 22.30
C HIS A 397 8.15 18.46 22.32
N PRO A 398 6.85 18.10 22.36
CA PRO A 398 6.30 16.74 22.20
C PRO A 398 6.08 16.38 20.72
N THR A 399 6.40 15.14 20.31
CA THR A 399 6.12 14.60 18.97
C THR A 399 5.66 13.14 18.99
N LEU A 400 5.08 12.66 17.88
CA LEU A 400 4.68 11.26 17.72
C LEU A 400 5.90 10.33 17.55
N SER A 401 6.98 10.83 16.95
CA SER A 401 8.26 10.14 16.83
C SER A 401 8.86 9.71 18.18
N GLU A 402 8.48 10.36 19.30
CA GLU A 402 8.87 9.91 20.63
C GLU A 402 8.39 8.47 20.93
N GLY A 403 7.35 7.98 20.25
CA GLY A 403 6.95 6.58 20.30
C GLY A 403 8.02 5.63 19.75
N VAL A 404 8.70 6.00 18.65
CA VAL A 404 9.84 5.24 18.09
C VAL A 404 11.02 5.29 19.06
N LYS A 405 11.36 6.49 19.56
CA LYS A 405 12.44 6.67 20.54
C LYS A 405 12.21 5.83 21.80
N ALA A 406 10.99 5.86 22.35
CA ALA A 406 10.65 5.15 23.57
C ALA A 406 10.56 3.64 23.37
N ALA A 407 10.16 3.16 22.19
CA ALA A 407 10.27 1.75 21.82
C ALA A 407 11.75 1.35 21.78
N ALA A 408 12.57 2.05 20.98
CA ALA A 408 14.00 1.79 20.86
C ALA A 408 14.71 1.80 22.23
N GLY A 409 14.38 2.75 23.12
CA GLY A 409 14.97 2.87 24.46
C GLY A 409 14.79 1.64 25.35
N GLN A 410 13.83 0.77 25.08
CA GLN A 410 13.69 -0.50 25.81
C GLN A 410 14.89 -1.42 25.59
N TRP A 411 15.62 -1.26 24.49
CA TRP A 411 16.85 -2.00 24.20
C TRP A 411 17.90 -1.87 25.32
N LEU A 412 17.92 -0.74 26.03
CA LEU A 412 18.88 -0.48 27.09
C LEU A 412 18.80 -1.48 28.26
N LYS A 413 17.68 -2.20 28.41
CA LYS A 413 17.54 -3.31 29.38
C LYS A 413 18.46 -4.49 29.08
N TRP A 414 18.95 -4.60 27.85
CA TRP A 414 19.82 -5.68 27.37
C TRP A 414 21.17 -5.17 26.88
N ALA A 415 21.47 -3.87 27.07
CA ALA A 415 22.76 -3.33 26.73
C ALA A 415 23.85 -3.92 27.66
N PRO A 416 25.08 -4.13 27.17
CA PRO A 416 26.19 -4.60 28.00
C PRO A 416 26.37 -3.70 29.24
N GLY A 417 26.29 -4.28 30.44
CA GLY A 417 26.40 -3.56 31.71
C GLY A 417 25.06 -3.18 32.38
N ALA A 418 23.94 -3.70 31.88
CA ALA A 418 22.61 -3.51 32.50
C ALA A 418 22.27 -4.50 33.64
N GLU A 419 23.17 -5.42 33.99
CA GLU A 419 23.05 -6.35 35.14
C GLU A 419 23.93 -5.93 36.32
#